data_AF-A0A257L667-F1
#
_entry.id   AF-A0A257L667-F1
#
_cell.length_a   1.000
_cell.length_b   1.000
_cell.length_c   1.000
_cell.angle_alpha   90.00
_cell.angle_beta   90.00
_cell.angle_gamma   90.00
#
_symmetry.space_group_name_H-M   'P 1'
#
loop_
_entity.id
_entity.type
_entity.pdbx_description
1 polymer ?
#
loop_
_entity_poly.entity_id
_entity_poly.type
_entity_poly.pdbx_seq_one_letter_code
_entity_poly.pdbx_strand_id
1 'polypeptide(L)'
;MKIVWGWNTLKIKTFEPHEVGLEKELIYGEKVEPRQEYFHLYLIPLLGVKKEWWIRGADNKLRQPSKQQLEILNSKDHKLRAPLLTYSWFWLAILIAIGANLFLRFESLKASGDNQKYHEFRADALLARLNYVKTGDLLCFEKVKTPEEIEEFKENYELGLAQKNQLLFAKVLARKGENLDLLLIPNPSTEYFYGNENLESVWKESHPETVQGTSTMEQLRASVEFNAYNFTMKQKGGTALPKQEGAYMLCFIQKTDGADFEYASGMSFSSENGGISLPLRNFGLPTTLIKIENLYGATKWTTTLPYTIGHAENSWDNSITLEGTGYDYNSKFMLMLTTQNKQNKIQKYLLKGNMEHQSIVPWPY
;
A
#
# COMPACT_ATOMS: atom_id res chain seq x y z
N MET A 1 21.70 -11.47 -24.43
CA MET A 1 21.36 -10.17 -25.04
C MET A 1 22.66 -9.39 -25.23
N LYS A 2 23.02 -8.98 -26.46
CA LYS A 2 24.27 -8.24 -26.73
C LYS A 2 23.98 -6.75 -26.83
N ILE A 3 24.53 -5.94 -25.93
CA ILE A 3 24.48 -4.48 -26.02
C ILE A 3 25.51 -4.05 -27.06
N VAL A 4 25.07 -3.41 -28.15
CA VAL A 4 25.97 -2.86 -29.17
C VAL A 4 26.20 -1.40 -28.84
N TRP A 5 27.45 -0.99 -28.61
CA TRP A 5 27.82 0.40 -28.37
C TRP A 5 29.15 0.68 -29.08
N GLY A 6 29.38 1.95 -29.42
CA GLY A 6 30.58 2.33 -30.16
C GLY A 6 30.57 3.78 -30.63
N TRP A 7 31.53 4.09 -31.49
CA TRP A 7 31.71 5.40 -32.11
C TRP A 7 31.40 5.29 -33.60
N ASN A 8 30.66 6.25 -34.13
CA ASN A 8 30.36 6.32 -35.57
C ASN A 8 30.32 7.79 -36.03
N THR A 9 30.24 8.03 -37.33
CA THR A 9 30.27 9.38 -37.91
C THR A 9 29.03 9.69 -38.72
N LEU A 10 28.34 10.77 -38.36
CA LEU A 10 27.18 11.26 -39.10
C LEU A 10 27.63 12.35 -40.08
N LYS A 11 27.26 12.23 -41.36
CA LYS A 11 27.51 13.29 -42.33
C LYS A 11 26.67 14.52 -41.98
N ILE A 12 27.29 15.69 -41.87
CA ILE A 12 26.61 16.96 -41.58
C ILE A 12 26.17 17.62 -42.88
N LYS A 13 27.13 17.80 -43.81
CA LYS A 13 26.93 18.44 -45.11
C LYS A 13 27.94 17.87 -46.10
N THR A 14 27.75 18.13 -47.38
CA THR A 14 28.72 17.90 -48.44
C THR A 14 29.04 19.25 -49.08
N PHE A 15 30.33 19.51 -49.32
CA PHE A 15 30.83 20.69 -50.02
C PHE A 15 31.59 20.29 -51.28
N GLU A 16 31.48 21.13 -52.31
CA GLU A 16 32.36 21.07 -53.46
C GLU A 16 33.72 21.71 -53.12
N PRO A 17 34.84 21.26 -53.74
CA PRO A 17 36.19 21.74 -53.42
C PRO A 17 36.36 23.26 -53.40
N HIS A 18 35.73 23.97 -54.35
CA HIS A 18 35.82 25.42 -54.46
C HIS A 18 35.12 26.16 -53.30
N GLU A 19 34.05 25.59 -52.73
CA GLU A 19 33.32 26.20 -51.60
C GLU A 19 34.18 26.27 -50.34
N VAL A 20 35.12 25.35 -50.20
CA VAL A 20 36.03 25.24 -49.06
C VAL A 20 37.47 25.65 -49.37
N GLY A 21 37.77 26.06 -50.61
CA GLY A 21 39.09 26.55 -51.02
C GLY A 21 40.13 25.45 -51.31
N LEU A 22 39.68 24.24 -51.62
CA LEU A 22 40.54 23.09 -51.95
C LEU A 22 40.56 22.75 -53.46
N GLU A 23 40.15 23.67 -54.32
CA GLU A 23 40.05 23.47 -55.78
C GLU A 23 41.36 23.03 -56.46
N LYS A 24 42.52 23.42 -55.90
CA LYS A 24 43.85 23.08 -56.44
C LYS A 24 44.42 21.80 -55.83
N GLU A 25 43.85 21.32 -54.73
CA GLU A 25 44.38 20.19 -53.96
C GLU A 25 43.57 18.90 -54.11
N LEU A 26 42.38 18.99 -54.71
CA LEU A 26 41.48 17.85 -54.88
C LEU A 26 41.33 17.46 -56.36
N ILE A 27 41.21 16.16 -56.58
CA ILE A 27 41.00 15.60 -57.92
C ILE A 27 39.54 15.87 -58.33
N TYR A 28 39.29 16.04 -59.64
CA TYR A 28 37.94 16.22 -60.18
C TYR A 28 37.00 15.10 -59.70
N GLY A 29 35.88 15.49 -59.08
CA GLY A 29 34.88 14.58 -58.53
C GLY A 29 35.03 14.24 -57.05
N GLU A 30 36.11 14.68 -56.38
CA GLU A 30 36.21 14.56 -54.91
C GLU A 30 35.32 15.58 -54.21
N LYS A 31 34.71 15.18 -53.08
CA LYS A 31 33.86 16.04 -52.25
C LYS A 31 34.36 16.12 -50.82
N VAL A 32 34.09 17.25 -50.16
CA VAL A 32 34.49 17.47 -48.77
C VAL A 32 33.27 17.31 -47.86
N GLU A 33 33.38 16.44 -46.87
CA GLU A 33 32.31 16.07 -45.95
C GLU A 33 32.72 16.36 -44.50
N PRO A 34 32.21 17.44 -43.88
CA PRO A 34 32.23 17.52 -42.42
C PRO A 34 31.33 16.42 -41.84
N ARG A 35 31.87 15.65 -40.90
CA ARG A 35 31.17 14.60 -40.18
C ARG A 35 31.23 14.87 -38.68
N GLN A 36 30.14 14.58 -37.99
CA GLN A 36 30.06 14.61 -36.54
C GLN A 36 30.32 13.20 -36.02
N GLU A 37 31.42 13.01 -35.31
CA GLU A 37 31.61 11.78 -34.54
C GLU A 37 30.62 11.78 -33.38
N TYR A 38 29.98 10.64 -33.16
CA TYR A 38 29.03 10.44 -32.09
C TYR A 38 29.22 9.09 -31.41
N PHE A 39 28.96 9.06 -30.10
CA PHE A 39 28.76 7.83 -29.36
C PHE A 39 27.34 7.31 -29.60
N HIS A 40 27.17 6.01 -29.80
CA HIS A 40 25.87 5.39 -29.94
C HIS A 40 25.65 4.24 -28.97
N LEU A 41 24.39 4.09 -28.56
CA LEU A 41 23.87 2.88 -27.93
C LEU A 41 22.87 2.26 -28.91
N TYR A 42 23.13 1.02 -29.32
CA TYR A 42 22.49 0.35 -30.45
C TYR A 42 22.60 1.18 -31.74
N LEU A 43 21.48 1.66 -32.28
CA LEU A 43 21.42 2.50 -33.49
C LEU A 43 21.15 3.98 -33.17
N ILE A 44 21.07 4.35 -31.89
CA ILE A 44 20.69 5.70 -31.46
C ILE A 44 21.96 6.53 -31.20
N PRO A 45 22.21 7.61 -31.96
CA PRO A 45 23.33 8.51 -31.75
C PRO A 45 23.09 9.36 -30.50
N LEU A 46 23.75 9.06 -29.38
CA LEU A 46 23.45 9.71 -28.10
C LEU A 46 24.22 11.02 -27.90
N LEU A 47 25.53 11.04 -28.18
CA LEU A 47 26.39 12.18 -27.83
C LEU A 47 27.29 12.56 -29.00
N GLY A 48 27.20 13.81 -29.46
CA GLY A 48 28.17 14.38 -30.39
C GLY A 48 29.50 14.66 -29.68
N VAL A 49 30.61 14.18 -30.26
CA VAL A 49 31.93 14.13 -29.61
C VAL A 49 32.83 15.21 -30.19
N LYS A 50 33.12 15.11 -31.48
CA LYS A 50 33.89 16.09 -32.24
C LYS A 50 33.44 16.13 -33.70
N LYS A 51 33.75 17.22 -34.37
CA LYS A 51 33.57 17.36 -35.81
C LYS A 51 34.89 17.07 -36.50
N GLU A 52 34.83 16.29 -37.56
CA GLU A 52 36.00 15.95 -38.38
C GLU A 52 35.70 16.17 -39.84
N TRP A 53 36.70 16.62 -40.58
CA TRP A 53 36.64 16.74 -42.03
C TRP A 53 37.05 15.42 -42.67
N TRP A 54 36.32 15.01 -43.69
CA TRP A 54 36.61 13.85 -44.51
C TRP A 54 36.54 14.21 -45.98
N ILE A 55 37.36 13.56 -46.80
CA ILE A 55 37.28 13.67 -48.26
C ILE A 55 36.68 12.38 -48.80
N ARG A 56 35.63 12.52 -49.61
CA ARG A 56 35.02 11.44 -50.36
C ARG A 56 35.64 11.41 -51.75
N GLY A 57 36.37 10.33 -52.04
CA GLY A 57 36.95 10.08 -53.36
C GLY A 57 35.87 9.86 -54.41
N ALA A 58 36.25 9.96 -55.69
CA ALA A 58 35.37 9.59 -56.82
C ALA A 58 34.96 8.09 -56.78
N ASP A 59 35.75 7.25 -56.10
CA ASP A 59 35.46 5.84 -55.80
C ASP A 59 34.51 5.64 -54.61
N ASN A 60 33.96 6.73 -54.07
CA ASN A 60 33.05 6.77 -52.92
C ASN A 60 33.69 6.34 -51.59
N LYS A 61 35.02 6.17 -51.52
CA LYS A 61 35.74 5.89 -50.28
C LYS A 61 36.04 7.16 -49.51
N LEU A 62 36.08 7.02 -48.19
CA LEU A 62 36.37 8.11 -47.27
C LEU A 62 37.84 8.07 -46.86
N ARG A 63 38.53 9.21 -46.95
CA ARG A 63 39.90 9.41 -46.46
C ARG A 63 39.99 10.64 -45.59
N GLN A 64 40.93 10.63 -44.65
CA GLN A 64 41.26 11.83 -43.88
C GLN A 64 42.01 12.85 -44.76
N PRO A 65 41.75 14.16 -44.61
CA PRO A 65 42.51 15.19 -45.30
C PRO A 65 43.96 15.23 -44.81
N SER A 66 44.87 15.67 -45.68
CA SER A 66 46.26 15.92 -45.31
C SER A 66 46.36 17.10 -44.32
N LYS A 67 47.52 17.28 -43.67
CA LYS A 67 47.74 18.43 -42.77
C LYS A 67 47.51 19.78 -43.46
N GLN A 68 47.98 19.92 -44.71
CA GLN A 68 47.78 21.13 -45.52
C GLN A 68 46.30 21.37 -45.83
N GLN A 69 45.57 20.32 -46.21
CA GLN A 69 44.12 20.39 -46.44
C GLN A 69 43.36 20.81 -45.18
N LEU A 70 43.73 20.27 -44.02
CA LEU A 70 43.14 20.65 -42.73
C LEU A 70 43.41 22.10 -42.36
N GLU A 71 44.61 22.62 -42.61
CA GLU A 71 44.94 24.04 -42.38
C GLU A 71 44.04 24.96 -43.21
N ILE A 72 43.84 24.65 -44.49
CA ILE A 72 42.94 25.40 -45.38
C ILE A 72 41.49 25.31 -44.87
N LEU A 73 41.02 24.11 -44.56
CA LEU A 73 39.65 23.88 -44.08
C LEU A 73 39.35 24.58 -42.75
N ASN A 74 40.33 24.66 -41.86
CA ASN A 74 40.20 25.33 -40.56
C ASN A 74 40.42 26.85 -40.63
N SER A 75 41.07 27.36 -41.68
CA SER A 75 41.28 28.80 -41.89
C SER A 75 39.99 29.57 -42.23
N LYS A 76 38.96 28.85 -42.73
CA LYS A 76 37.65 29.42 -43.06
C LYS A 76 36.65 29.15 -41.93
N ASP A 77 35.92 30.19 -41.50
CA ASP A 77 34.84 30.05 -40.52
C ASP A 77 33.60 29.39 -41.16
N HIS A 78 33.62 28.06 -41.20
CA HIS A 78 32.47 27.27 -41.61
C HIS A 78 31.52 27.04 -40.43
N LYS A 79 30.36 27.70 -40.43
CA LYS A 79 29.30 27.50 -39.43
C LYS A 79 28.62 26.13 -39.58
N LEU A 80 29.27 25.08 -39.09
CA LEU A 80 28.74 23.72 -39.06
C LEU A 80 27.87 23.52 -37.82
N ARG A 81 26.57 23.33 -37.98
CA ARG A 81 25.67 22.95 -36.87
C ARG A 81 25.71 21.44 -36.66
N ALA A 82 25.71 21.00 -35.40
CA ALA A 82 25.61 19.58 -35.10
C ALA A 82 24.21 19.06 -35.51
N PRO A 83 24.10 17.84 -36.06
CA PRO A 83 22.82 17.23 -36.38
C PRO A 83 21.93 17.13 -35.14
N LEU A 84 20.62 17.38 -35.26
CA LEU A 84 19.68 17.34 -34.12
C LEU A 84 19.75 16.00 -33.35
N LEU A 85 20.00 14.92 -34.08
CA LEU A 85 20.15 13.56 -33.56
C LEU A 85 21.25 13.42 -32.49
N THR A 86 22.31 14.24 -32.51
CA THR A 86 23.36 14.17 -31.47
C THR A 86 22.94 14.73 -30.12
N TYR A 87 21.73 15.30 -30.03
CA TYR A 87 21.09 15.73 -28.79
C TYR A 87 19.99 14.75 -28.35
N SER A 88 19.92 13.55 -28.94
CA SER A 88 18.89 12.56 -28.61
C SER A 88 18.93 12.12 -27.14
N TRP A 89 20.10 12.18 -26.48
CA TRP A 89 20.23 11.85 -25.07
C TRP A 89 19.40 12.77 -24.16
N PHE A 90 19.27 14.07 -24.51
CA PHE A 90 18.42 15.00 -23.75
C PHE A 90 16.96 14.59 -23.84
N TRP A 91 16.50 14.24 -25.05
CA TRP A 91 15.14 13.75 -25.27
C TRP A 91 14.89 12.43 -24.53
N LEU A 92 15.87 11.53 -24.53
CA LEU A 92 15.81 10.29 -23.78
C LEU A 92 15.72 10.55 -22.27
N ALA A 93 16.51 11.47 -21.73
CA ALA A 93 16.46 11.85 -20.32
C ALA A 93 15.08 12.44 -19.93
N ILE A 94 14.51 13.29 -20.77
CA ILE A 94 13.15 13.84 -20.58
C ILE A 94 12.12 12.71 -20.59
N LEU A 95 12.19 11.78 -21.56
CA LEU A 95 11.27 10.64 -21.64
C LEU A 95 11.37 9.73 -20.41
N ILE A 96 12.60 9.45 -19.92
CA ILE A 96 12.82 8.68 -18.70
C ILE A 96 12.21 9.41 -17.49
N ALA A 97 12.42 10.72 -17.37
CA ALA A 97 11.86 11.51 -16.27
C ALA A 97 10.32 11.52 -16.28
N ILE A 98 9.71 11.68 -17.47
CA ILE A 98 8.25 11.60 -17.62
C ILE A 98 7.76 10.19 -17.27
N GLY A 99 8.40 9.15 -17.80
CA GLY A 99 8.04 7.76 -17.53
C GLY A 99 8.13 7.40 -16.05
N ALA A 100 9.21 7.81 -15.37
CA ALA A 100 9.38 7.63 -13.94
C ALA A 100 8.31 8.38 -13.14
N ASN A 101 7.99 9.62 -13.51
CA ASN A 101 6.93 10.39 -12.84
C ASN A 101 5.55 9.73 -13.01
N LEU A 102 5.22 9.27 -14.21
CA LEU A 102 3.97 8.56 -14.48
C LEU A 102 3.90 7.23 -13.71
N PHE A 103 5.00 6.48 -13.66
CA PHE A 103 5.10 5.24 -12.90
C PHE A 103 4.87 5.48 -11.41
N LEU A 104 5.56 6.46 -10.81
CA LEU A 104 5.38 6.80 -9.40
C LEU A 104 3.96 7.26 -9.08
N ARG A 105 3.33 8.05 -9.96
CA ARG A 105 1.93 8.45 -9.82
C ARG A 105 0.99 7.23 -9.92
N PHE A 106 1.25 6.31 -10.85
CA PHE A 106 0.44 5.11 -11.00
C PHE A 106 0.52 4.21 -9.77
N GLU A 107 1.72 3.95 -9.23
CA GLU A 107 1.90 3.19 -7.99
C GLU A 107 1.21 3.86 -6.80
N SER A 108 1.30 5.20 -6.69
CA SER A 108 0.59 5.95 -5.65
C SER A 108 -0.93 5.83 -5.77
N LEU A 109 -1.49 5.92 -6.98
CA LEU A 109 -2.92 5.74 -7.23
C LEU A 109 -3.36 4.31 -6.91
N LYS A 110 -2.56 3.30 -7.30
CA LYS A 110 -2.83 1.90 -7.00
C LYS A 110 -2.83 1.64 -5.49
N ALA A 111 -1.80 2.10 -4.78
CA ALA A 111 -1.71 2.01 -3.33
C ALA A 111 -2.89 2.72 -2.64
N SER A 112 -3.31 3.88 -3.16
CA SER A 112 -4.49 4.59 -2.64
C SER A 112 -5.77 3.78 -2.85
N GLY A 113 -5.94 3.14 -4.03
CA GLY A 113 -7.09 2.28 -4.31
C GLY A 113 -7.12 0.99 -3.49
N ASP A 114 -5.96 0.37 -3.25
CA ASP A 114 -5.87 -0.82 -2.39
C ASP A 114 -6.15 -0.46 -0.92
N ASN A 115 -5.63 0.68 -0.45
CA ASN A 115 -5.96 1.21 0.88
C ASN A 115 -7.46 1.50 1.01
N GLN A 116 -8.07 2.13 0.00
CA GLN A 116 -9.52 2.40 -0.01
C GLN A 116 -10.32 1.11 0.17
N LYS A 117 -10.04 0.08 -0.63
CA LYS A 117 -10.72 -1.22 -0.51
C LYS A 117 -10.55 -1.85 0.87
N TYR A 118 -9.36 -1.73 1.46
CA TYR A 118 -9.10 -2.22 2.81
C TYR A 118 -9.95 -1.48 3.86
N HIS A 119 -10.07 -0.15 3.74
CA HIS A 119 -10.88 0.66 4.65
C HIS A 119 -12.38 0.43 4.46
N GLU A 120 -12.87 0.28 3.23
CA GLU A 120 -14.24 -0.14 2.91
C GLU A 120 -14.56 -1.50 3.55
N PHE A 121 -13.70 -2.50 3.34
CA PHE A 121 -13.85 -3.82 3.95
C PHE A 121 -13.91 -3.76 5.49
N ARG A 122 -13.04 -2.96 6.13
CA ARG A 122 -13.07 -2.78 7.59
C ARG A 122 -14.34 -2.08 8.06
N ALA A 123 -14.81 -1.06 7.33
CA ALA A 123 -16.05 -0.36 7.66
C ALA A 123 -17.26 -1.30 7.57
N ASP A 124 -17.36 -2.09 6.50
CA ASP A 124 -18.42 -3.10 6.34
C ASP A 124 -18.39 -4.14 7.46
N ALA A 125 -17.19 -4.65 7.81
CA ALA A 125 -17.02 -5.58 8.92
C ALA A 125 -17.47 -4.97 10.26
N LEU A 126 -17.12 -3.71 10.51
CA LEU A 126 -17.49 -3.00 11.73
C LEU A 126 -18.99 -2.69 11.79
N LEU A 127 -19.61 -2.29 10.67
CA LEU A 127 -21.07 -2.13 10.54
C LEU A 127 -21.80 -3.44 10.81
N ALA A 128 -21.30 -4.55 10.26
CA ALA A 128 -21.84 -5.87 10.53
C ALA A 128 -21.74 -6.21 12.02
N ARG A 129 -20.59 -5.97 12.66
CA ARG A 129 -20.39 -6.21 14.11
C ARG A 129 -21.29 -5.36 14.99
N LEU A 130 -21.51 -4.10 14.61
CA LEU A 130 -22.34 -3.15 15.35
C LEU A 130 -23.76 -3.70 15.58
N ASN A 131 -24.34 -4.38 14.59
CA ASN A 131 -25.66 -5.01 14.70
C ASN A 131 -25.74 -6.09 15.80
N TYR A 132 -24.60 -6.64 16.23
CA TYR A 132 -24.50 -7.72 17.22
C TYR A 132 -23.86 -7.29 18.53
N VAL A 133 -23.79 -5.99 18.79
CA VAL A 133 -23.33 -5.46 20.08
C VAL A 133 -24.26 -5.89 21.21
N LYS A 134 -23.67 -6.32 22.33
CA LYS A 134 -24.33 -6.82 23.53
C LYS A 134 -23.92 -6.01 24.76
N THR A 135 -24.70 -6.11 25.82
CA THR A 135 -24.31 -5.63 27.15
C THR A 135 -22.96 -6.23 27.53
N GLY A 136 -22.06 -5.37 27.99
CA GLY A 136 -20.70 -5.72 28.36
C GLY A 136 -19.67 -5.43 27.28
N ASP A 137 -20.03 -5.37 25.99
CA ASP A 137 -19.08 -5.08 24.92
C ASP A 137 -18.45 -3.68 25.09
N LEU A 138 -17.22 -3.52 24.59
CA LEU A 138 -16.52 -2.24 24.57
C LEU A 138 -16.48 -1.70 23.14
N LEU A 139 -16.90 -0.45 22.97
CA LEU A 139 -16.78 0.32 21.75
C LEU A 139 -15.55 1.21 21.88
N CYS A 140 -14.69 1.24 20.86
CA CYS A 140 -13.55 2.15 20.81
C CYS A 140 -13.79 3.23 19.76
N PHE A 141 -13.58 4.47 20.16
CA PHE A 141 -13.77 5.64 19.33
C PHE A 141 -12.47 6.42 19.22
N GLU A 142 -12.21 6.93 18.02
CA GLU A 142 -11.11 7.86 17.76
C GLU A 142 -11.69 9.25 17.52
N LYS A 143 -11.10 10.28 18.14
CA LYS A 143 -11.50 11.67 17.89
C LYS A 143 -11.13 12.05 16.46
N VAL A 144 -12.09 12.59 15.70
CA VAL A 144 -11.83 13.05 14.34
C VAL A 144 -11.05 14.35 14.38
N LYS A 145 -9.87 14.32 13.76
CA LYS A 145 -8.96 15.47 13.67
C LYS A 145 -9.49 16.52 12.70
N THR A 146 -9.35 17.79 13.03
CA THR A 146 -9.57 18.87 12.05
C THR A 146 -8.48 18.87 10.99
N PRO A 147 -8.70 19.47 9.80
CA PRO A 147 -7.66 19.60 8.79
C PRO A 147 -6.38 20.25 9.33
N GLU A 148 -6.52 21.23 10.23
CA GLU A 148 -5.39 21.89 10.90
C GLU A 148 -4.63 20.92 11.83
N GLU A 149 -5.35 20.14 12.65
CA GLU A 149 -4.76 19.10 13.50
C GLU A 149 -4.08 17.98 12.68
N ILE A 150 -4.57 17.70 11.47
CA ILE A 150 -3.94 16.73 10.55
C ILE A 150 -2.62 17.27 9.99
N GLU A 151 -2.56 18.53 9.58
CA GLU A 151 -1.32 19.15 9.09
C GLU A 151 -0.28 19.25 10.21
N GLU A 152 -0.68 19.73 11.40
CA GLU A 152 0.19 19.73 12.59
C GLU A 152 0.67 18.32 12.96
N PHE A 153 -0.20 17.31 12.84
CA PHE A 153 0.18 15.93 13.09
C PHE A 153 1.21 15.41 12.08
N LYS A 154 1.08 15.74 10.78
CA LYS A 154 2.07 15.34 9.75
C LYS A 154 3.45 15.94 10.02
N GLU A 155 3.49 17.22 10.40
CA GLU A 155 4.73 17.90 10.76
C GLU A 155 5.38 17.28 12.01
N ASN A 156 4.57 16.87 13.00
CA ASN A 156 5.05 16.27 14.24
C ASN A 156 5.27 14.75 14.17
N TYR A 157 4.77 14.04 13.16
CA TYR A 157 4.95 12.60 13.01
C TYR A 157 6.42 12.23 12.72
N GLU A 158 7.18 13.14 12.11
CA GLU A 158 8.63 13.01 11.93
C GLU A 158 9.40 12.99 13.28
N LEU A 159 8.75 13.36 14.39
CA LEU A 159 9.33 13.43 15.73
C LEU A 159 8.86 12.33 16.71
N GLY A 160 8.09 11.34 16.25
CA GLY A 160 7.85 10.08 16.98
C GLY A 160 6.96 10.12 18.24
N LEU A 161 6.18 11.19 18.46
CA LEU A 161 5.49 11.43 19.75
C LEU A 161 3.95 11.25 19.77
N ALA A 162 3.31 10.81 18.69
CA ALA A 162 1.91 11.18 18.45
C ALA A 162 0.81 10.10 18.69
N GLN A 163 1.04 9.04 19.47
CA GLN A 163 0.03 7.95 19.60
C GLN A 163 -0.74 7.86 20.93
N LYS A 164 -0.40 8.62 21.98
CA LYS A 164 -0.89 8.28 23.34
C LYS A 164 -2.24 8.87 23.79
N ASN A 165 -2.92 9.77 23.07
CA ASN A 165 -3.97 10.62 23.69
C ASN A 165 -5.35 10.73 22.97
N GLN A 166 -5.78 9.78 22.12
CA GLN A 166 -6.97 10.05 21.26
C GLN A 166 -8.05 8.96 21.21
N LEU A 167 -7.92 7.89 22.00
CA LEU A 167 -8.94 6.84 22.06
C LEU A 167 -9.90 7.07 23.24
N LEU A 168 -11.19 7.06 22.93
CA LEU A 168 -12.29 7.08 23.89
C LEU A 168 -12.98 5.72 23.86
N PHE A 169 -13.14 5.09 25.01
CA PHE A 169 -13.82 3.81 25.10
C PHE A 169 -15.23 4.00 25.65
N ALA A 170 -16.16 3.15 25.25
CA ALA A 170 -17.52 3.12 25.78
C ALA A 170 -17.95 1.68 26.07
N LYS A 171 -18.31 1.39 27.32
CA LYS A 171 -18.92 0.10 27.68
C LYS A 171 -20.42 0.14 27.45
N VAL A 172 -20.94 -0.90 26.81
CA VAL A 172 -22.38 -1.05 26.58
C VAL A 172 -23.05 -1.56 27.85
N LEU A 173 -23.87 -0.72 28.47
CA LEU A 173 -24.61 -1.06 29.69
C LEU A 173 -25.89 -1.83 29.35
N ALA A 174 -26.61 -1.38 28.32
CA ALA A 174 -27.85 -2.01 27.88
C ALA A 174 -28.12 -1.72 26.41
N ARG A 175 -28.81 -2.64 25.75
CA ARG A 175 -29.41 -2.42 24.43
C ARG A 175 -30.93 -2.40 24.55
N LYS A 176 -31.54 -1.31 24.10
CA LYS A 176 -32.99 -1.06 24.13
C LYS A 176 -33.47 -0.77 22.70
N GLY A 177 -33.68 -1.84 21.92
CA GLY A 177 -33.98 -1.71 20.49
C GLY A 177 -32.82 -1.10 19.71
N GLU A 178 -33.06 0.06 19.08
CA GLU A 178 -32.07 0.85 18.33
C GLU A 178 -31.24 1.80 19.22
N ASN A 179 -31.40 1.75 20.55
CA ASN A 179 -30.62 2.57 21.49
C ASN A 179 -29.62 1.73 22.27
N LEU A 180 -28.41 2.25 22.46
CA LEU A 180 -27.39 1.72 23.36
C LEU A 180 -27.16 2.70 24.52
N ASP A 181 -27.31 2.21 25.73
CA ASP A 181 -26.86 2.92 26.93
C ASP A 181 -25.36 2.65 27.10
N LEU A 182 -24.56 3.71 27.11
CA LEU A 182 -23.11 3.69 27.08
C LEU A 182 -22.53 4.31 28.35
N LEU A 183 -21.45 3.70 28.83
CA LEU A 183 -20.57 4.24 29.88
C LEU A 183 -19.26 4.65 29.22
N LEU A 184 -19.02 5.95 29.06
CA LEU A 184 -17.79 6.46 28.51
C LEU A 184 -16.64 6.35 29.52
N ILE A 185 -15.50 5.89 29.02
CA ILE A 185 -14.26 5.63 29.75
C ILE A 185 -13.17 6.51 29.10
N PRO A 186 -12.87 7.68 29.68
CA PRO A 186 -11.95 8.63 29.07
C PRO A 186 -10.49 8.20 29.21
N ASN A 187 -9.76 8.11 28.10
CA ASN A 187 -8.30 7.95 28.07
C ASN A 187 -7.73 6.84 28.98
N PRO A 188 -8.12 5.58 28.77
CA PRO A 188 -7.41 4.54 29.45
C PRO A 188 -6.00 4.39 28.92
N SER A 189 -5.03 4.29 29.84
CA SER A 189 -3.68 3.92 29.48
C SER A 189 -3.73 2.63 28.65
N THR A 190 -3.25 2.73 27.41
CA THR A 190 -3.34 1.68 26.39
C THR A 190 -2.71 0.36 26.84
N GLU A 191 -1.77 0.41 27.78
CA GLU A 191 -1.12 -0.75 28.41
C GLU A 191 -2.07 -1.64 29.24
N TYR A 192 -3.26 -1.16 29.64
CA TYR A 192 -4.17 -1.90 30.52
C TYR A 192 -5.33 -2.61 29.80
N PHE A 193 -5.59 -2.31 28.53
CA PHE A 193 -6.82 -2.70 27.84
C PHE A 193 -6.81 -4.09 27.20
N TYR A 194 -5.63 -4.57 26.87
CA TYR A 194 -5.48 -5.77 26.07
C TYR A 194 -5.32 -7.00 26.97
N GLY A 195 -6.46 -7.60 27.37
CA GLY A 195 -6.51 -8.93 28.00
C GLY A 195 -6.87 -8.98 29.49
N ASN A 196 -7.30 -7.86 30.10
CA ASN A 196 -7.67 -7.86 31.52
C ASN A 196 -9.19 -7.99 31.72
N GLU A 197 -9.63 -9.09 32.33
CA GLU A 197 -11.05 -9.39 32.61
C GLU A 197 -11.68 -8.42 33.64
N ASN A 198 -10.85 -7.62 34.34
CA ASN A 198 -11.25 -6.70 35.41
C ASN A 198 -11.14 -5.21 35.04
N LEU A 199 -11.21 -4.88 33.74
CA LEU A 199 -11.09 -3.50 33.25
C LEU A 199 -12.00 -2.49 33.96
N GLU A 200 -13.23 -2.87 34.26
CA GLU A 200 -14.19 -1.99 34.94
C GLU A 200 -13.80 -1.70 36.39
N SER A 201 -13.24 -2.67 37.13
CA SER A 201 -12.82 -2.46 38.52
C SER A 201 -11.53 -1.65 38.60
N VAL A 202 -10.55 -1.96 37.75
CA VAL A 202 -9.29 -1.21 37.65
C VAL A 202 -9.53 0.25 37.25
N TRP A 203 -10.49 0.49 36.36
CA TRP A 203 -10.86 1.84 35.96
C TRP A 203 -11.63 2.61 37.03
N LYS A 204 -12.66 2.00 37.62
CA LYS A 204 -13.48 2.65 38.67
C LYS A 204 -12.67 3.04 39.90
N GLU A 205 -11.63 2.28 40.24
CA GLU A 205 -10.72 2.60 41.33
C GLU A 205 -9.80 3.79 41.02
N SER A 206 -9.53 4.07 39.74
CA SER A 206 -8.56 5.08 39.33
C SER A 206 -9.17 6.39 38.79
N HIS A 207 -10.37 6.36 38.21
CA HIS A 207 -10.99 7.53 37.55
C HIS A 207 -12.53 7.54 37.72
N PRO A 208 -13.06 8.24 38.74
CA PRO A 208 -14.49 8.21 39.08
C PRO A 208 -15.40 8.99 38.10
N GLU A 209 -14.86 9.84 37.23
CA GLU A 209 -15.62 10.59 36.22
C GLU A 209 -16.09 9.75 35.01
N THR A 210 -16.81 8.66 35.25
CA THR A 210 -17.51 7.96 34.17
C THR A 210 -18.73 8.75 33.71
N VAL A 211 -18.90 8.89 32.40
CA VAL A 211 -20.03 9.63 31.82
C VAL A 211 -21.00 8.64 31.18
N GLN A 212 -22.21 8.58 31.71
CA GLN A 212 -23.29 7.82 31.09
C GLN A 212 -24.04 8.67 30.06
N GLY A 213 -24.38 8.02 28.94
CA GLY A 213 -25.22 8.59 27.90
C GLY A 213 -25.83 7.51 27.01
N THR A 214 -26.72 7.92 26.13
CA THR A 214 -27.39 7.01 25.17
C THR A 214 -27.02 7.44 23.75
N SER A 215 -26.74 6.46 22.89
CA SER A 215 -26.50 6.65 21.46
C SER A 215 -27.41 5.76 20.64
N THR A 216 -27.88 6.25 19.51
CA THR A 216 -28.68 5.44 18.58
C THR A 216 -27.78 4.60 17.69
N MET A 217 -28.29 3.47 17.20
CA MET A 217 -27.62 2.63 16.21
C MET A 217 -27.36 3.39 14.91
N GLU A 218 -28.26 4.29 14.51
CA GLU A 218 -28.07 5.17 13.36
C GLU A 218 -26.86 6.11 13.53
N GLN A 219 -26.73 6.75 14.69
CA GLN A 219 -25.56 7.58 15.02
C GLN A 219 -24.26 6.78 15.00
N LEU A 220 -24.29 5.56 15.53
CA LEU A 220 -23.12 4.69 15.54
C LEU A 220 -22.76 4.20 14.13
N ARG A 221 -23.73 3.84 13.29
CA ARG A 221 -23.50 3.47 11.88
C ARG A 221 -22.90 4.64 11.09
N ALA A 222 -23.46 5.84 11.24
CA ALA A 222 -22.95 7.06 10.61
C ALA A 222 -21.50 7.37 11.05
N SER A 223 -21.12 6.99 12.27
CA SER A 223 -19.74 7.14 12.74
C SER A 223 -18.74 6.16 12.11
N VAL A 224 -19.19 5.04 11.52
CA VAL A 224 -18.35 4.06 10.82
C VAL A 224 -18.17 4.45 9.35
N GLU A 225 -19.27 4.81 8.67
CA GLU A 225 -19.31 5.10 7.23
C GLU A 225 -18.35 6.23 6.81
N PHE A 226 -18.01 7.12 7.74
CA PHE A 226 -17.13 8.25 7.46
C PHE A 226 -15.64 7.86 7.24
N ASN A 227 -15.20 6.67 7.68
CA ASN A 227 -13.78 6.27 7.68
C ASN A 227 -13.29 5.67 6.34
N ALA A 228 -14.16 4.96 5.62
CA ALA A 228 -13.75 4.12 4.49
C ALA A 228 -13.03 4.88 3.34
N TYR A 229 -13.31 6.17 3.19
CA TYR A 229 -12.90 6.97 2.02
C TYR A 229 -12.10 8.24 2.36
N ASN A 230 -12.15 8.73 3.60
CA ASN A 230 -11.72 10.11 3.94
C ASN A 230 -10.43 10.23 4.75
N PHE A 231 -9.74 9.13 5.09
CA PHE A 231 -8.45 9.20 5.81
C PHE A 231 -7.39 10.06 5.08
N THR A 232 -7.61 10.35 3.79
CA THR A 232 -6.76 11.21 2.96
C THR A 232 -7.43 12.51 2.45
N MET A 233 -8.73 12.75 2.67
CA MET A 233 -9.45 13.85 2.00
C MET A 233 -10.33 14.68 2.96
N LYS A 234 -9.82 15.87 3.34
CA LYS A 234 -10.47 17.18 3.59
C LYS A 234 -11.94 17.31 4.07
N GLN A 235 -12.59 16.30 4.64
CA GLN A 235 -13.95 16.47 5.18
C GLN A 235 -14.03 16.20 6.68
N LYS A 236 -14.99 16.87 7.33
CA LYS A 236 -15.38 16.66 8.73
C LYS A 236 -16.40 15.54 8.80
N GLY A 237 -16.26 14.63 9.74
CA GLY A 237 -17.27 13.64 10.06
C GLY A 237 -16.98 12.94 11.38
N GLY A 238 -17.74 11.88 11.66
CA GLY A 238 -17.89 11.33 13.01
C GLY A 238 -19.22 11.77 13.66
N THR A 239 -19.62 11.09 14.73
CA THR A 239 -20.80 11.44 15.51
C THR A 239 -20.39 12.18 16.79
N ALA A 240 -21.23 13.10 17.26
CA ALA A 240 -21.11 13.58 18.62
C ALA A 240 -21.40 12.42 19.57
N LEU A 241 -20.53 12.20 20.55
CA LEU A 241 -20.78 11.28 21.65
C LEU A 241 -21.40 12.03 22.82
N PRO A 242 -22.23 11.37 23.64
CA PRO A 242 -22.90 12.03 24.75
C PRO A 242 -21.91 12.76 25.66
N LYS A 243 -22.11 14.08 25.82
CA LYS A 243 -21.31 14.95 26.71
C LYS A 243 -19.81 14.97 26.40
N GLN A 244 -19.41 14.69 25.16
CA GLN A 244 -18.04 14.86 24.67
C GLN A 244 -18.01 15.94 23.59
N GLU A 245 -16.97 16.77 23.61
CA GLU A 245 -16.76 17.77 22.57
C GLU A 245 -16.07 17.16 21.36
N GLY A 246 -16.52 17.56 20.17
CA GLY A 246 -15.99 17.09 18.89
C GLY A 246 -16.74 15.90 18.29
N ALA A 247 -16.26 15.47 17.13
CA ALA A 247 -16.80 14.31 16.42
C ALA A 247 -15.90 13.10 16.66
N TYR A 248 -16.52 11.93 16.82
CA TYR A 248 -15.83 10.68 17.11
C TYR A 248 -16.23 9.61 16.10
N MET A 249 -15.27 8.76 15.77
CA MET A 249 -15.39 7.69 14.80
C MET A 249 -15.26 6.37 15.51
N LEU A 250 -16.24 5.48 15.35
CA LEU A 250 -16.12 4.12 15.87
C LEU A 250 -15.03 3.41 15.07
N CYS A 251 -13.96 2.97 15.74
CA CYS A 251 -12.80 2.34 15.09
C CYS A 251 -12.73 0.83 15.36
N PHE A 252 -13.27 0.37 16.48
CA PHE A 252 -13.28 -1.05 16.84
C PHE A 252 -14.38 -1.39 17.87
N ILE A 253 -14.81 -2.66 17.88
CA ILE A 253 -15.72 -3.23 18.87
C ILE A 253 -15.05 -4.44 19.50
N GLN A 254 -14.74 -4.38 20.79
CA GLN A 254 -14.16 -5.48 21.53
C GLN A 254 -15.26 -6.28 22.24
N LYS A 255 -15.30 -7.58 21.96
CA LYS A 255 -16.14 -8.53 22.71
C LYS A 255 -15.51 -8.80 24.07
N THR A 256 -16.32 -8.69 25.12
CA THR A 256 -15.88 -8.98 26.49
C THR A 256 -16.20 -10.40 26.93
N ASP A 257 -16.90 -11.18 26.10
CA ASP A 257 -17.40 -12.48 26.47
C ASP A 257 -16.76 -13.66 25.72
N GLY A 258 -15.61 -13.41 25.08
CA GLY A 258 -14.68 -14.42 24.57
C GLY A 258 -13.85 -13.93 23.37
N ALA A 259 -13.55 -14.80 22.41
CA ALA A 259 -12.65 -14.43 21.29
C ALA A 259 -13.33 -13.50 20.26
N ASP A 260 -12.53 -12.68 19.60
CA ASP A 260 -12.96 -11.87 18.44
C ASP A 260 -11.95 -12.09 17.32
N PHE A 261 -12.30 -12.97 16.38
CA PHE A 261 -11.38 -13.39 15.35
C PHE A 261 -11.45 -12.50 14.10
N GLU A 262 -10.29 -12.22 13.52
CA GLU A 262 -10.10 -11.58 12.22
C GLU A 262 -9.08 -12.34 11.39
N TYR A 263 -9.14 -12.24 10.06
CA TYR A 263 -8.05 -12.76 9.23
C TYR A 263 -6.83 -11.85 9.37
N ALA A 264 -5.68 -12.44 9.63
CA ALA A 264 -4.44 -11.70 9.84
C ALA A 264 -3.89 -11.14 8.52
N SER A 265 -3.92 -11.99 7.49
CA SER A 265 -3.52 -11.71 6.13
C SER A 265 -4.36 -12.59 5.20
N GLY A 266 -4.22 -12.38 3.89
CA GLY A 266 -4.82 -13.29 2.92
C GLY A 266 -4.36 -14.73 3.15
N MET A 267 -5.28 -15.67 2.91
CA MET A 267 -5.01 -17.10 2.81
C MET A 267 -3.85 -17.38 1.87
N SER A 268 -2.96 -18.31 2.25
CA SER A 268 -1.91 -18.81 1.35
C SER A 268 -2.18 -20.26 0.94
N PHE A 269 -1.70 -20.61 -0.26
CA PHE A 269 -1.92 -21.91 -0.89
C PHE A 269 -0.61 -22.52 -1.37
N SER A 270 -0.44 -23.82 -1.14
CA SER A 270 0.65 -24.65 -1.67
C SER A 270 0.10 -25.69 -2.64
N SER A 271 0.56 -25.65 -3.89
CA SER A 271 0.14 -26.58 -4.94
C SER A 271 0.67 -28.00 -4.76
N GLU A 272 1.77 -28.19 -4.03
CA GLU A 272 2.45 -29.48 -3.91
C GLU A 272 1.60 -30.53 -3.15
N ASN A 273 0.79 -30.08 -2.19
CA ASN A 273 -0.03 -30.95 -1.34
C ASN A 273 -1.48 -30.43 -1.14
N GLY A 274 -1.90 -29.42 -1.92
CA GLY A 274 -3.15 -28.71 -1.67
C GLY A 274 -3.14 -28.08 -0.28
N GLY A 275 -1.99 -27.55 0.14
CA GLY A 275 -1.80 -26.94 1.44
C GLY A 275 -2.54 -25.62 1.51
N ILE A 276 -3.24 -25.38 2.61
CA ILE A 276 -3.96 -24.14 2.90
C ILE A 276 -3.51 -23.63 4.26
N SER A 277 -3.27 -22.32 4.34
CA SER A 277 -2.89 -21.63 5.56
C SER A 277 -3.80 -20.43 5.77
N LEU A 278 -4.54 -20.46 6.88
CA LEU A 278 -5.50 -19.42 7.28
C LEU A 278 -5.00 -18.74 8.56
N PRO A 279 -4.31 -17.60 8.43
CA PRO A 279 -3.85 -16.88 9.60
C PRO A 279 -5.01 -16.07 10.20
N LEU A 280 -5.28 -16.27 11.49
CA LEU A 280 -6.33 -15.62 12.27
C LEU A 280 -5.73 -14.87 13.45
N ARG A 281 -6.21 -13.66 13.73
CA ARG A 281 -5.91 -12.88 14.94
C ARG A 281 -7.08 -12.94 15.89
N ASN A 282 -6.81 -12.84 17.19
CA ASN A 282 -7.84 -12.71 18.22
C ASN A 282 -7.70 -11.37 18.96
N PHE A 283 -8.63 -10.44 18.71
CA PHE A 283 -8.71 -9.17 19.43
C PHE A 283 -9.61 -9.25 20.67
N GLY A 284 -10.25 -10.39 20.90
CA GLY A 284 -11.07 -10.64 22.09
C GLY A 284 -10.23 -11.11 23.27
N LEU A 285 -10.89 -11.79 24.20
CA LEU A 285 -10.22 -12.44 25.33
C LEU A 285 -9.42 -13.66 24.85
N PRO A 286 -8.28 -13.97 25.50
CA PRO A 286 -7.55 -15.21 25.24
C PRO A 286 -8.46 -16.43 25.35
N THR A 287 -8.35 -17.34 24.38
CA THR A 287 -9.21 -18.52 24.27
C THR A 287 -8.40 -19.75 23.90
N THR A 288 -8.99 -20.93 24.04
CA THR A 288 -8.41 -22.18 23.56
C THR A 288 -9.23 -22.69 22.39
N LEU A 289 -8.64 -22.82 21.21
CA LEU A 289 -9.25 -23.53 20.09
C LEU A 289 -9.23 -25.03 20.39
N ILE A 290 -10.42 -25.64 20.45
CA ILE A 290 -10.59 -27.04 20.85
C ILE A 290 -11.14 -27.93 19.74
N LYS A 291 -11.73 -27.33 18.69
CA LYS A 291 -12.27 -28.08 17.55
C LYS A 291 -12.23 -27.25 16.27
N ILE A 292 -11.87 -27.90 15.16
CA ILE A 292 -12.03 -27.41 13.79
C ILE A 292 -12.87 -28.44 13.03
N GLU A 293 -13.97 -28.02 12.43
CA GLU A 293 -14.91 -28.91 11.75
C GLU A 293 -15.28 -28.35 10.37
N ASN A 294 -15.12 -29.15 9.31
CA ASN A 294 -15.61 -28.75 7.99
C ASN A 294 -17.14 -28.86 7.95
N LEU A 295 -17.78 -27.76 7.57
CA LEU A 295 -19.19 -27.76 7.16
C LEU A 295 -19.32 -27.89 5.65
N TYR A 296 -18.33 -27.40 4.91
CA TYR A 296 -18.21 -27.51 3.46
C TYR A 296 -16.74 -27.57 3.04
N GLY A 297 -16.43 -28.44 2.07
CA GLY A 297 -15.05 -28.74 1.64
C GLY A 297 -14.47 -29.98 2.33
N ALA A 298 -13.35 -30.47 1.80
CA ALA A 298 -12.70 -31.73 2.23
C ALA A 298 -11.31 -31.51 2.85
N THR A 299 -10.98 -30.27 3.23
CA THR A 299 -9.68 -29.90 3.80
C THR A 299 -9.39 -30.72 5.06
N LYS A 300 -8.24 -31.38 5.11
CA LYS A 300 -7.76 -32.09 6.31
C LYS A 300 -6.92 -31.14 7.15
N TRP A 301 -7.51 -30.60 8.22
CA TRP A 301 -6.83 -29.69 9.15
C TRP A 301 -5.74 -30.42 9.93
N THR A 302 -4.53 -29.86 9.92
CA THR A 302 -3.33 -30.39 10.58
C THR A 302 -2.93 -29.59 11.81
N THR A 303 -3.64 -28.48 12.11
CA THR A 303 -3.43 -27.70 13.33
C THR A 303 -3.58 -28.56 14.58
N THR A 304 -2.55 -28.59 15.42
CA THR A 304 -2.57 -29.30 16.71
C THR A 304 -3.57 -28.65 17.67
N LEU A 305 -4.47 -29.45 18.24
CA LEU A 305 -5.47 -29.02 19.23
C LEU A 305 -5.30 -29.78 20.55
N PRO A 306 -5.62 -29.17 21.70
CA PRO A 306 -6.07 -27.79 21.87
C PRO A 306 -4.96 -26.77 21.62
N TYR A 307 -5.31 -25.57 21.14
CA TYR A 307 -4.36 -24.49 20.88
C TYR A 307 -4.76 -23.21 21.62
N THR A 308 -3.88 -22.67 22.45
CA THR A 308 -4.13 -21.41 23.16
C THR A 308 -3.87 -20.23 22.23
N ILE A 309 -4.90 -19.42 22.02
CA ILE A 309 -4.84 -18.21 21.21
C ILE A 309 -4.85 -17.01 22.17
N GLY A 310 -3.73 -16.30 22.20
CA GLY A 310 -3.58 -15.07 22.97
C GLY A 310 -4.43 -13.92 22.41
N HIS A 311 -4.28 -12.77 23.03
CA HIS A 311 -4.77 -11.51 22.49
C HIS A 311 -3.74 -10.93 21.50
N ALA A 312 -4.19 -10.32 20.41
CA ALA A 312 -3.35 -9.63 19.43
C ALA A 312 -3.34 -8.12 19.72
N GLU A 313 -2.16 -7.56 20.04
CA GLU A 313 -2.02 -6.14 20.38
C GLU A 313 -2.12 -5.22 19.16
N ASN A 314 -1.79 -5.74 17.97
CA ASN A 314 -1.81 -5.00 16.72
C ASN A 314 -2.00 -5.95 15.52
N SER A 315 -2.00 -5.37 14.31
CA SER A 315 -2.13 -6.08 13.04
C SER A 315 -0.90 -6.89 12.62
N TRP A 316 0.09 -7.09 13.47
CA TRP A 316 1.29 -7.88 13.17
C TRP A 316 1.50 -9.00 14.19
N ASP A 317 0.88 -8.88 15.37
CA ASP A 317 1.03 -9.82 16.47
C ASP A 317 0.04 -11.00 16.45
N ASN A 318 0.47 -12.07 17.14
CA ASN A 318 -0.28 -13.26 17.54
C ASN A 318 -1.38 -13.70 16.57
N SER A 319 -0.95 -14.16 15.39
CA SER A 319 -1.80 -14.97 14.53
C SER A 319 -1.68 -16.45 14.89
N ILE A 320 -2.81 -17.13 15.06
CA ILE A 320 -2.83 -18.59 14.86
C ILE A 320 -2.92 -18.83 13.37
N THR A 321 -2.10 -19.72 12.84
CA THR A 321 -2.25 -20.20 11.46
C THR A 321 -2.98 -21.52 11.49
N LEU A 322 -4.19 -21.58 10.93
CA LEU A 322 -4.85 -22.86 10.69
C LEU A 322 -4.27 -23.47 9.44
N GLU A 323 -3.66 -24.64 9.58
CA GLU A 323 -3.05 -25.36 8.49
C GLU A 323 -3.92 -26.55 8.10
N GLY A 324 -4.04 -26.77 6.79
CA GLY A 324 -4.73 -27.92 6.25
C GLY A 324 -4.13 -28.40 4.94
N THR A 325 -4.53 -29.61 4.53
CA THR A 325 -4.11 -30.25 3.28
C THR A 325 -5.30 -30.73 2.48
N GLY A 326 -5.11 -31.01 1.19
CA GLY A 326 -6.19 -31.46 0.30
C GLY A 326 -7.22 -30.37 -0.03
N TYR A 327 -6.86 -29.10 0.15
CA TYR A 327 -7.60 -27.97 -0.39
C TYR A 327 -7.28 -27.82 -1.88
N ASP A 328 -8.30 -27.58 -2.70
CA ASP A 328 -8.14 -27.31 -4.13
C ASP A 328 -8.16 -25.79 -4.38
N TYR A 329 -7.29 -25.31 -5.25
CA TYR A 329 -7.09 -23.88 -5.46
C TYR A 329 -8.42 -23.19 -5.84
N ASN A 330 -8.74 -22.08 -5.18
CA ASN A 330 -10.00 -21.35 -5.32
C ASN A 330 -11.29 -22.10 -4.92
N SER A 331 -11.21 -23.32 -4.40
CA SER A 331 -12.38 -24.00 -3.88
C SER A 331 -12.98 -23.25 -2.69
N LYS A 332 -14.31 -23.26 -2.59
CA LYS A 332 -14.99 -22.66 -1.43
C LYS A 332 -14.80 -23.57 -0.21
N PHE A 333 -14.63 -22.97 0.95
CA PHE A 333 -14.63 -23.69 2.22
C PHE A 333 -15.64 -23.05 3.19
N MET A 334 -16.15 -23.88 4.09
CA MET A 334 -16.88 -23.43 5.26
C MET A 334 -16.50 -24.32 6.43
N LEU A 335 -16.07 -23.72 7.53
CA LEU A 335 -15.65 -24.46 8.71
C LEU A 335 -16.18 -23.81 9.98
N MET A 336 -16.36 -24.63 11.01
CA MET A 336 -16.74 -24.24 12.34
C MET A 336 -15.53 -24.34 13.27
N LEU A 337 -15.11 -23.23 13.84
CA LEU A 337 -14.18 -23.22 14.96
C LEU A 337 -14.97 -23.29 16.25
N THR A 338 -14.57 -24.16 17.17
CA THR A 338 -15.09 -24.18 18.54
C THR A 338 -13.97 -23.80 19.49
N THR A 339 -14.21 -22.78 20.30
CA THR A 339 -13.26 -22.30 21.30
C THR A 339 -13.84 -22.39 22.70
N GLN A 340 -12.96 -22.41 23.69
CA GLN A 340 -13.28 -22.45 25.11
C GLN A 340 -12.46 -21.39 25.83
N ASN A 341 -13.13 -20.49 26.55
CA ASN A 341 -12.46 -19.49 27.39
C ASN A 341 -12.05 -20.07 28.76
N LYS A 342 -11.38 -19.26 29.59
CA LYS A 342 -10.94 -19.66 30.94
C LYS A 342 -12.08 -20.04 31.88
N GLN A 343 -13.28 -19.52 31.63
CA GLN A 343 -14.51 -19.81 32.39
C GLN A 343 -15.26 -21.04 31.85
N ASN A 344 -14.65 -21.84 30.97
CA ASN A 344 -15.24 -23.01 30.30
C ASN A 344 -16.46 -22.70 29.42
N LYS A 345 -16.67 -21.44 29.05
CA LYS A 345 -17.72 -21.07 28.11
C LYS A 345 -17.27 -21.44 26.70
N ILE A 346 -18.13 -22.17 26.01
CA ILE A 346 -17.92 -22.59 24.63
C ILE A 346 -18.46 -21.53 23.68
N GLN A 347 -17.65 -21.16 22.68
CA GLN A 347 -18.05 -20.30 21.58
C GLN A 347 -17.78 -20.98 20.26
N LYS A 348 -18.54 -20.58 19.25
CA LYS A 348 -18.43 -21.13 17.90
C LYS A 348 -18.29 -20.00 16.90
N TYR A 349 -17.47 -20.21 15.88
CA TYR A 349 -17.24 -19.24 14.81
C TYR A 349 -17.33 -19.94 13.47
N LEU A 350 -18.15 -19.37 12.59
CA LEU A 350 -18.28 -19.80 11.22
C LEU A 350 -17.26 -19.03 10.36
N LEU A 351 -16.34 -19.75 9.77
CA LEU A 351 -15.43 -19.22 8.75
C LEU A 351 -15.90 -19.72 7.40
N LYS A 352 -15.99 -18.82 6.43
CA LYS A 352 -16.34 -19.16 5.05
C LYS A 352 -15.54 -18.31 4.08
N GLY A 353 -15.16 -18.89 2.96
CA GLY A 353 -14.43 -18.14 1.95
C GLY A 353 -13.80 -18.98 0.85
N ASN A 354 -12.90 -18.33 0.12
CA ASN A 354 -11.95 -18.87 -0.84
C ASN A 354 -10.66 -18.00 -0.81
N MET A 355 -9.75 -18.16 -1.78
CA MET A 355 -8.53 -17.34 -1.88
C MET A 355 -8.79 -15.84 -1.97
N GLU A 356 -9.91 -15.43 -2.55
CA GLU A 356 -10.20 -14.02 -2.84
C GLU A 356 -11.05 -13.34 -1.75
N HIS A 357 -11.97 -14.10 -1.14
CA HIS A 357 -12.97 -13.55 -0.22
C HIS A 357 -13.08 -14.44 1.01
N GLN A 358 -12.82 -13.86 2.18
CA GLN A 358 -12.86 -14.55 3.46
C GLN A 358 -13.74 -13.78 4.44
N SER A 359 -14.51 -14.51 5.24
CA SER A 359 -15.29 -13.93 6.33
C SER A 359 -15.30 -14.87 7.54
N ILE A 360 -15.44 -14.27 8.70
CA ILE A 360 -15.45 -14.94 10.00
C ILE A 360 -16.52 -14.27 10.85
N VAL A 361 -17.45 -15.06 11.35
CA VAL A 361 -18.58 -14.57 12.16
C VAL A 361 -18.83 -15.50 13.34
N PRO A 362 -19.22 -14.99 14.52
CA PRO A 362 -19.70 -15.82 15.61
C PRO A 362 -20.97 -16.60 15.22
N TRP A 363 -21.08 -17.88 15.58
CA TRP A 363 -22.25 -18.73 15.35
C TRP A 363 -23.18 -18.74 16.60
N PRO A 364 -24.52 -18.83 16.49
CA PRO A 364 -25.36 -19.14 15.31
C PRO A 364 -25.77 -17.94 14.45
N TYR A 365 -25.05 -16.83 14.53
CA TYR A 365 -25.47 -15.57 13.94
C TYR A 365 -25.24 -15.49 12.43
#